data_AF-A0A1S3DEM9-F1
#
_entry.id   AF-A0A1S3DEM9-F1
#
_cell.length_a   1.000
_cell.length_b   1.000
_cell.length_c   1.000
_cell.angle_alpha   90.00
_cell.angle_beta   90.00
_cell.angle_gamma   90.00
#
_symmetry.space_group_name_H-M   'P 1'
#
loop_
_entity.id
_entity.type
_entity.pdbx_description
1 polymer ?
#
loop_
_entity_poly.entity_id
_entity_poly.type
_entity_poly.pdbx_seq_one_letter_code
_entity_poly.pdbx_strand_id
1 'polypeptide(L)'
;MEFDFDISKYFTSPVEKILNTLIPANFQGDKRELNLCYHHMSEILDKIGWASAVAQGLQKPITSALKMQNSEHILYLLTDRTGGLKKHGLVIGLLKMGWKNLYLFDKAGKCVQKNTLCVLDFYVHESMQRQGCGNILFEHMLQDMNVKAHQLAIDKPSQKFLCFLNKHYGLNQIVPQNNYFVVFSKFFDDTSTSNGRQQPSQWSCKDSTQNFIPKQRHIHSQLW
;
A
#
# COMPACT_ATOMS: atom_id res chain seq x y z
N MET A 1 -7.17 -16.29 8.19
CA MET A 1 -8.18 -16.74 7.21
C MET A 1 -7.59 -17.88 6.38
N GLU A 2 -8.34 -18.96 6.20
CA GLU A 2 -7.95 -20.12 5.39
C GLU A 2 -8.54 -20.04 3.98
N PHE A 3 -7.88 -20.73 3.04
CA PHE A 3 -8.27 -20.86 1.64
C PHE A 3 -8.15 -22.33 1.20
N ASP A 4 -8.91 -22.74 0.19
CA ASP A 4 -8.90 -24.11 -0.32
C ASP A 4 -7.71 -24.44 -1.23
N PHE A 5 -6.81 -23.49 -1.41
CA PHE A 5 -5.54 -23.63 -2.11
C PHE A 5 -4.37 -23.26 -1.19
N ASP A 6 -3.21 -23.84 -1.48
CA ASP A 6 -1.97 -23.51 -0.80
C ASP A 6 -1.52 -22.09 -1.16
N ILE A 7 -1.45 -21.21 -0.16
CA ILE A 7 -0.97 -19.84 -0.32
C ILE A 7 0.54 -19.73 -0.09
N SER A 8 1.16 -20.72 0.55
CA SER A 8 2.57 -20.69 0.95
C SER A 8 3.55 -20.62 -0.23
N LYS A 9 3.06 -20.98 -1.44
CA LYS A 9 3.77 -20.85 -2.72
C LYS A 9 3.83 -19.42 -3.26
N TYR A 10 2.93 -18.53 -2.84
CA TYR A 10 2.88 -17.15 -3.32
C TYR A 10 3.60 -16.17 -2.40
N PHE A 11 3.74 -16.53 -1.12
CA PHE A 11 4.31 -15.68 -0.09
C PHE A 11 5.67 -16.21 0.34
N THR A 12 6.71 -15.42 0.07
CA THR A 12 8.09 -15.79 0.43
C THR A 12 8.49 -15.23 1.78
N SER A 13 7.90 -14.09 2.15
CA SER A 13 8.12 -13.38 3.41
C SER A 13 6.86 -13.36 4.28
N PRO A 14 6.97 -13.17 5.60
CA PRO A 14 5.81 -13.04 6.48
C PRO A 14 4.90 -11.89 6.07
N VAL A 15 5.48 -10.77 5.64
CA VAL A 15 4.76 -9.63 5.07
C VAL A 15 5.14 -9.52 3.60
N GLU A 16 4.14 -9.52 2.73
CA GLU A 16 4.34 -9.43 1.28
C GLU A 16 3.66 -8.19 0.72
N LYS A 17 4.37 -7.47 -0.16
CA LYS A 17 3.89 -6.26 -0.82
C LYS A 17 3.22 -6.62 -2.14
N ILE A 18 1.96 -6.22 -2.27
CA ILE A 18 1.11 -6.43 -3.44
C ILE A 18 0.78 -5.08 -4.06
N LEU A 19 1.01 -4.96 -5.37
CA LEU A 19 0.72 -3.77 -6.17
C LEU A 19 -0.51 -4.00 -7.04
N ASN A 20 -0.77 -3.09 -7.97
CA ASN A 20 -1.89 -3.14 -8.91
C ASN A 20 -1.87 -4.34 -9.86
N THR A 21 -0.72 -4.99 -10.07
CA THR A 21 -0.61 -6.21 -10.89
C THR A 21 -1.24 -7.42 -10.23
N LEU A 22 -1.44 -7.40 -8.90
CA LEU A 22 -1.86 -8.54 -8.07
C LEU A 22 -0.92 -9.75 -8.14
N ILE A 23 0.31 -9.55 -8.64
CA ILE A 23 1.32 -10.59 -8.72
C ILE A 23 2.44 -10.23 -7.72
N PRO A 24 2.85 -11.16 -6.84
CA PRO A 24 4.01 -10.94 -5.97
C PRO A 24 5.27 -10.65 -6.80
N ALA A 25 6.13 -9.75 -6.31
CA ALA A 25 7.30 -9.28 -7.07
C ALA A 25 8.26 -10.42 -7.48
N ASN A 26 8.35 -11.46 -6.66
CA ASN A 26 9.25 -12.60 -6.87
C ASN A 26 8.54 -13.82 -7.50
N PHE A 27 7.38 -13.63 -8.13
CA PHE A 27 6.68 -14.73 -8.77
C PHE A 27 7.50 -15.32 -9.93
N GLN A 28 7.73 -16.63 -9.87
CA GLN A 28 8.37 -17.41 -10.93
C GLN A 28 7.42 -18.54 -11.32
N GLY A 29 7.05 -18.60 -12.59
CA GLY A 29 6.15 -19.63 -13.08
C GLY A 29 5.79 -19.44 -14.55
N ASP A 30 5.16 -20.46 -15.13
CA ASP A 30 4.68 -20.39 -16.50
C ASP A 30 3.39 -19.55 -16.64
N LYS A 31 2.90 -19.39 -17.87
CA LYS A 31 1.67 -18.61 -18.14
C LYS A 31 0.43 -19.16 -17.41
N ARG A 32 0.34 -20.48 -17.20
CA ARG A 32 -0.79 -21.10 -16.50
C ARG A 32 -0.70 -20.82 -15.01
N GLU A 33 0.48 -20.96 -14.43
CA GLU A 33 0.73 -20.66 -13.02
C GLU A 33 0.51 -19.18 -12.71
N LEU A 34 0.87 -18.28 -13.64
CA LEU A 34 0.62 -16.85 -13.52
C LEU A 34 -0.89 -16.55 -13.43
N ASN A 35 -1.69 -17.13 -14.34
CA ASN A 35 -3.14 -16.96 -14.32
C ASN A 35 -3.76 -17.51 -13.03
N LEU A 36 -3.25 -18.64 -12.54
CA LEU A 36 -3.70 -19.23 -11.29
C LEU A 36 -3.31 -18.38 -10.07
N CYS A 37 -2.09 -17.84 -10.05
CA CYS A 37 -1.64 -16.89 -9.03
C CYS A 37 -2.55 -15.66 -8.98
N TYR A 38 -2.85 -15.09 -10.14
CA TYR A 38 -3.76 -13.96 -10.25
C TYR A 38 -5.15 -14.27 -9.69
N HIS A 39 -5.72 -15.43 -10.05
CA HIS A 39 -7.02 -15.86 -9.54
C HIS A 39 -7.02 -16.01 -8.01
N HIS A 40 -6.04 -16.73 -7.47
CA HIS A 40 -5.90 -16.92 -6.03
C HIS A 40 -5.65 -15.62 -5.27
N MET A 41 -4.81 -14.72 -5.80
CA MET A 41 -4.59 -13.41 -5.18
C MET A 41 -5.86 -12.57 -5.17
N SER A 42 -6.64 -12.62 -6.26
CA SER A 42 -7.91 -11.91 -6.33
C SER A 42 -8.88 -12.38 -5.25
N GLU A 43 -9.00 -13.70 -5.09
CA GLU A 43 -9.84 -14.30 -4.04
C GLU A 43 -9.35 -13.94 -2.63
N ILE A 44 -8.04 -13.95 -2.39
CA ILE A 44 -7.44 -13.51 -1.12
C ILE A 44 -7.85 -12.08 -0.79
N LEU A 45 -7.64 -11.16 -1.73
CA LEU A 45 -7.90 -9.73 -1.53
C LEU A 45 -9.39 -9.43 -1.34
N ASP A 46 -10.26 -10.10 -2.09
CA ASP A 46 -11.70 -9.93 -1.96
C ASP A 46 -12.20 -10.45 -0.61
N LYS A 47 -11.73 -11.63 -0.17
CA LYS A 47 -12.13 -12.23 1.10
C LYS A 47 -11.66 -11.41 2.30
N ILE A 48 -10.39 -11.00 2.32
CA ILE A 48 -9.85 -10.20 3.43
C ILE A 48 -10.38 -8.76 3.41
N GLY A 49 -10.61 -8.19 2.22
CA GLY A 49 -11.24 -6.89 2.06
C GLY A 49 -12.68 -6.87 2.57
N TRP A 50 -13.43 -7.96 2.34
CA TRP A 50 -14.76 -8.14 2.93
C TRP A 50 -14.72 -8.26 4.46
N ALA A 51 -13.79 -9.05 4.99
CA ALA A 51 -13.62 -9.17 6.44
C ALA A 51 -13.28 -7.82 7.10
N SER A 52 -12.39 -7.03 6.47
CA SER A 52 -12.11 -5.66 6.90
C SER A 52 -13.36 -4.77 6.91
N ALA A 53 -14.20 -4.87 5.87
CA ALA A 53 -15.45 -4.12 5.77
C ALA A 53 -16.40 -4.43 6.93
N VAL A 54 -16.59 -5.72 7.22
CA VAL A 54 -17.45 -6.20 8.32
C VAL A 54 -16.92 -5.69 9.67
N ALA A 55 -15.62 -5.79 9.91
CA ALA A 55 -15.00 -5.32 11.16
C ALA A 55 -15.11 -3.79 11.36
N GLN A 56 -15.26 -3.03 10.27
CA GLN A 56 -15.45 -1.58 10.29
C GLN A 56 -16.94 -1.16 10.23
N GLY A 57 -17.87 -2.11 10.12
CA GLY A 57 -19.30 -1.82 9.98
C GLY A 57 -19.70 -1.22 8.61
N LEU A 58 -18.91 -1.47 7.57
CA LEU A 58 -19.15 -0.99 6.21
C LEU A 58 -20.05 -1.95 5.44
N GLN A 59 -20.99 -1.42 4.64
CA GLN A 59 -21.85 -2.24 3.78
C GLN A 59 -21.12 -2.86 2.58
N LYS A 60 -20.06 -2.21 2.10
CA LYS A 60 -19.26 -2.64 0.95
C LYS A 60 -17.77 -2.51 1.28
N PRO A 61 -16.93 -3.44 0.80
CA PRO A 61 -15.51 -3.41 1.06
C PRO A 61 -14.84 -2.24 0.35
N ILE A 62 -13.93 -1.55 1.04
CA ILE A 62 -13.10 -0.49 0.45
C ILE A 62 -11.83 -1.03 -0.22
N THR A 63 -11.55 -2.32 -0.03
CA THR A 63 -10.41 -3.05 -0.58
C THR A 63 -10.93 -4.29 -1.30
N SER A 64 -10.53 -4.48 -2.56
CA SER A 64 -10.85 -5.63 -3.38
C SER A 64 -9.81 -5.75 -4.50
N ALA A 65 -9.71 -6.90 -5.14
CA ALA A 65 -8.82 -7.14 -6.27
C ALA A 65 -9.05 -6.08 -7.37
N LEU A 66 -10.31 -5.92 -7.79
CA LEU A 66 -10.70 -4.94 -8.81
C LEU A 66 -10.34 -3.51 -8.43
N LYS A 67 -10.50 -3.12 -7.15
CA LYS A 67 -10.14 -1.77 -6.68
C LYS A 67 -8.64 -1.55 -6.67
N MET A 68 -7.86 -2.58 -6.32
CA MET A 68 -6.41 -2.53 -6.34
C MET A 68 -5.88 -2.31 -7.76
N GLN A 69 -6.40 -3.06 -8.75
CA GLN A 69 -5.99 -2.93 -10.15
C GLN A 69 -6.28 -1.55 -10.75
N ASN A 70 -7.40 -0.95 -10.37
CA ASN A 70 -7.82 0.38 -10.85
C ASN A 70 -7.22 1.52 -10.01
N SER A 71 -6.13 1.28 -9.28
CA SER A 71 -5.48 2.27 -8.42
C SER A 71 -3.97 2.07 -8.39
N GLU A 72 -3.23 3.08 -7.95
CA GLU A 72 -1.81 2.96 -7.61
C GLU A 72 -1.61 2.71 -6.10
N HIS A 73 -2.57 2.01 -5.48
CA HIS A 73 -2.47 1.66 -4.08
C HIS A 73 -1.44 0.55 -3.87
N ILE A 74 -0.85 0.54 -2.69
CA ILE A 74 0.12 -0.45 -2.24
C ILE A 74 -0.55 -1.22 -1.10
N LEU A 75 -0.50 -2.54 -1.11
CA LEU A 75 -1.10 -3.36 -0.08
C LEU A 75 -0.07 -4.31 0.51
N TYR A 76 0.05 -4.33 1.83
CA TYR A 76 0.87 -5.30 2.55
C TYR A 76 -0.03 -6.37 3.14
N LEU A 77 0.27 -7.65 2.88
CA LEU A 77 -0.42 -8.79 3.48
C LEU A 77 0.49 -9.45 4.51
N LEU A 78 -0.02 -9.64 5.73
CA LEU A 78 0.62 -10.49 6.72
C LEU A 78 0.10 -11.91 6.58
N THR A 79 1.02 -12.88 6.45
CA THR A 79 0.69 -14.29 6.28
C THR A 79 1.48 -15.16 7.25
N ASP A 80 0.90 -16.31 7.59
CA ASP A 80 1.60 -17.42 8.24
C ASP A 80 1.58 -18.61 7.29
N ARG A 81 2.74 -18.99 6.78
CA ARG A 81 2.89 -20.03 5.76
C ARG A 81 2.65 -21.44 6.29
N THR A 82 2.79 -21.63 7.60
CA THR A 82 2.72 -22.96 8.25
C THR A 82 1.38 -23.21 8.94
N GLY A 83 0.60 -22.16 9.09
CA GLY A 83 -0.69 -22.21 9.76
C GLY A 83 -1.80 -22.90 8.96
N GLY A 84 -2.89 -23.17 9.67
CA GLY A 84 -4.12 -23.72 9.12
C GLY A 84 -4.17 -25.26 9.14
N LEU A 85 -5.40 -25.80 9.09
CA LEU A 85 -5.65 -27.23 9.24
C LEU A 85 -4.96 -28.08 8.16
N LYS A 86 -4.94 -27.58 6.92
CA LYS A 86 -4.33 -28.24 5.76
C LYS A 86 -2.87 -27.84 5.54
N LYS A 87 -2.26 -27.04 6.42
CA LYS A 87 -0.93 -26.40 6.23
C LYS A 87 -0.81 -25.61 4.91
N HIS A 88 -1.93 -25.10 4.42
CA HIS A 88 -1.99 -24.26 3.22
C HIS A 88 -1.57 -22.81 3.49
N GLY A 89 -1.29 -22.46 4.73
CA GLY A 89 -1.02 -21.10 5.18
C GLY A 89 -2.29 -20.31 5.49
N LEU A 90 -2.10 -19.21 6.22
CA LEU A 90 -3.13 -18.29 6.69
C LEU A 90 -2.82 -16.87 6.25
N VAL A 91 -3.85 -16.16 5.80
CA VAL A 91 -3.79 -14.70 5.69
C VAL A 91 -4.28 -14.09 7.01
N ILE A 92 -3.43 -13.31 7.65
CA ILE A 92 -3.66 -12.75 8.99
C ILE A 92 -4.20 -11.33 8.93
N GLY A 93 -3.70 -10.50 8.03
CA GLY A 93 -4.09 -9.08 7.98
C GLY A 93 -3.68 -8.39 6.69
N LEU A 94 -4.24 -7.21 6.47
CA LEU A 94 -3.93 -6.30 5.36
C LEU A 94 -3.62 -4.90 5.89
N LEU A 95 -2.76 -4.19 5.19
CA LEU A 95 -2.53 -2.76 5.34
C LEU A 95 -2.44 -2.14 3.94
N LYS A 96 -3.40 -1.29 3.59
CA LYS A 96 -3.48 -0.62 2.30
C LYS A 96 -3.05 0.84 2.42
N MET A 97 -2.15 1.23 1.55
CA MET A 97 -1.57 2.57 1.45
C MET A 97 -1.88 3.20 0.09
N GLY A 98 -1.84 4.53 0.00
CA GLY A 98 -1.91 5.22 -1.28
C GLY A 98 -1.63 6.70 -1.17
N TRP A 99 -1.10 7.28 -2.24
CA TRP A 99 -0.88 8.73 -2.35
C TRP A 99 -2.19 9.46 -2.61
N LYS A 100 -2.42 10.57 -1.89
CA LYS A 100 -3.59 11.43 -2.08
C LYS A 100 -3.17 12.90 -2.05
N ASN A 101 -3.74 13.66 -2.98
CA ASN A 101 -3.71 15.12 -2.94
C ASN A 101 -4.78 15.60 -1.96
N LEU A 102 -4.37 16.04 -0.78
CA LEU A 102 -5.26 16.49 0.29
C LEU A 102 -5.11 18.00 0.51
N TYR A 103 -6.23 18.64 0.84
CA TYR A 103 -6.23 19.98 1.45
C TYR A 103 -6.32 19.79 2.96
N LEU A 104 -5.24 20.14 3.66
CA LEU A 104 -5.07 19.92 5.09
C LEU A 104 -4.90 21.25 5.83
N PHE A 105 -5.46 21.34 7.01
CA PHE A 105 -5.30 22.48 7.91
C PHE A 105 -4.18 22.21 8.91
N ASP A 106 -3.27 23.16 9.05
CA ASP A 106 -2.26 23.13 10.11
C ASP A 106 -2.82 23.64 11.45
N LYS A 107 -1.98 23.67 12.48
CA LYS A 107 -2.36 24.14 13.82
C LYS A 107 -2.75 25.62 13.86
N ALA A 108 -2.30 26.42 12.89
CA ALA A 108 -2.65 27.83 12.77
C ALA A 108 -3.93 28.05 11.94
N GLY A 109 -4.57 26.97 11.46
CA GLY A 109 -5.76 27.03 10.62
C GLY A 109 -5.47 27.39 9.16
N LYS A 110 -4.20 27.38 8.74
CA LYS A 110 -3.84 27.61 7.33
C LYS A 110 -4.11 26.34 6.53
N CYS A 111 -4.83 26.49 5.43
CA CYS A 111 -5.04 25.41 4.47
C CYS A 111 -3.80 25.23 3.58
N VAL A 112 -3.32 24.00 3.46
CA VAL A 112 -2.18 23.59 2.65
C VAL A 112 -2.59 22.42 1.77
N GLN A 113 -2.38 22.54 0.47
CA GLN A 113 -2.50 21.41 -0.45
C GLN A 113 -1.21 20.58 -0.41
N LYS A 114 -1.31 19.28 -0.15
CA LYS A 114 -0.15 18.38 -0.05
C LYS A 114 -0.49 17.03 -0.67
N ASN A 115 0.41 16.52 -1.52
CA ASN A 115 0.39 15.11 -1.89
C ASN A 115 1.05 14.30 -0.76
N THR A 116 0.30 13.42 -0.11
CA THR A 116 0.79 12.69 1.07
C THR A 116 0.44 11.22 0.99
N LEU A 117 1.32 10.38 1.55
CA LEU A 117 1.05 8.96 1.71
C LEU A 117 -0.01 8.78 2.80
N CYS A 118 -1.03 7.98 2.48
CA CYS A 118 -2.17 7.75 3.34
C CYS A 118 -2.34 6.28 3.71
N VAL A 119 -2.74 6.02 4.94
CA VAL A 119 -3.31 4.72 5.35
C VAL A 119 -4.79 4.72 4.95
N LEU A 120 -5.19 3.76 4.10
CA LEU A 120 -6.51 3.71 3.47
C LEU A 120 -7.36 2.52 3.92
N ASP A 121 -6.74 1.47 4.44
CA ASP A 121 -7.42 0.33 5.07
C ASP A 121 -6.41 -0.41 5.95
N PHE A 122 -6.83 -0.85 7.14
CA PHE A 122 -5.96 -1.59 8.04
C PHE A 122 -6.76 -2.57 8.87
N TYR A 123 -6.44 -3.86 8.70
CA TYR A 123 -7.19 -4.93 9.31
C TYR A 123 -6.28 -6.09 9.70
N VAL A 124 -6.57 -6.65 10.88
CA VAL A 124 -5.99 -7.90 11.37
C VAL A 124 -7.17 -8.76 11.80
N HIS A 125 -7.17 -10.01 11.35
CA HIS A 125 -8.18 -11.00 11.68
C HIS A 125 -8.45 -11.04 13.18
N GLU A 126 -9.70 -11.13 13.58
CA GLU A 126 -10.17 -10.93 14.95
C GLU A 126 -9.44 -11.84 15.94
N SER A 127 -9.24 -13.10 15.57
CA SER A 127 -8.53 -14.09 16.38
C SER A 127 -7.04 -13.77 16.62
N MET A 128 -6.45 -12.89 15.81
CA MET A 128 -5.04 -12.50 15.86
C MET A 128 -4.84 -11.06 16.37
N GLN A 129 -5.92 -10.35 16.73
CA GLN A 129 -5.82 -9.01 17.28
C GLN A 129 -5.12 -9.03 18.65
N ARG A 130 -4.39 -7.95 18.95
CA ARG A 130 -3.63 -7.76 20.20
C ARG A 130 -2.43 -8.70 20.43
N GLN A 131 -2.06 -9.50 19.44
CA GLN A 131 -0.88 -10.38 19.48
C GLN A 131 0.37 -9.78 18.80
N GLY A 132 0.38 -8.48 18.51
CA GLY A 132 1.50 -7.80 17.85
C GLY A 132 1.48 -7.84 16.31
N CYS A 133 0.61 -8.62 15.68
CA CYS A 133 0.48 -8.72 14.21
C CYS A 133 0.33 -7.36 13.52
N GLY A 134 -0.49 -6.47 14.08
CA GLY A 134 -0.66 -5.12 13.53
C GLY A 134 0.62 -4.29 13.56
N ASN A 135 1.44 -4.45 14.60
CA ASN A 135 2.72 -3.75 14.70
C ASN A 135 3.74 -4.30 13.69
N ILE A 136 3.80 -5.62 13.52
CA ILE A 136 4.66 -6.26 12.50
C ILE A 136 4.34 -5.71 11.11
N LEU A 137 3.04 -5.67 10.77
CA LEU A 137 2.59 -5.21 9.46
C LEU A 137 2.86 -3.72 9.24
N PHE A 138 2.60 -2.89 10.26
CA PHE A 138 2.78 -1.45 10.16
C PHE A 138 4.27 -1.06 10.13
N GLU A 139 5.10 -1.68 10.96
CA GLU A 139 6.54 -1.42 11.02
C GLU A 139 7.23 -1.80 9.70
N HIS A 140 6.88 -2.96 9.13
CA HIS A 140 7.38 -3.34 7.81
C HIS A 140 7.00 -2.31 6.74
N MET A 141 5.77 -1.80 6.76
CA MET A 141 5.33 -0.77 5.83
C MET A 141 6.14 0.52 6.00
N LEU A 142 6.39 0.98 7.24
CA LEU A 142 7.18 2.19 7.49
C LEU A 142 8.61 2.04 6.95
N GLN A 143 9.22 0.87 7.16
CA GLN A 143 10.58 0.56 6.68
C GLN A 143 10.65 0.50 5.15
N ASP A 144 9.74 -0.25 4.51
CA ASP A 144 9.70 -0.40 3.06
C ASP A 144 9.43 0.94 2.34
N MET A 145 8.54 1.78 2.89
CA MET A 145 8.21 3.08 2.32
C MET A 145 9.17 4.19 2.76
N ASN A 146 10.10 3.92 3.68
CA ASN A 146 11.01 4.89 4.28
C ASN A 146 10.31 6.15 4.80
N VAL A 147 9.26 5.97 5.61
CA VAL A 147 8.45 7.04 6.20
C VAL A 147 8.30 6.85 7.70
N LYS A 148 8.07 7.94 8.42
CA LYS A 148 7.72 7.91 9.85
C LYS A 148 6.20 7.96 10.02
N ALA A 149 5.70 7.34 11.08
CA ALA A 149 4.26 7.28 11.34
C ALA A 149 3.57 8.65 11.40
N HIS A 150 4.24 9.68 11.94
CA HIS A 150 3.68 11.04 12.01
C HIS A 150 3.55 11.74 10.64
N GLN A 151 4.21 11.23 9.60
CA GLN A 151 4.16 11.77 8.23
C GLN A 151 2.97 11.22 7.43
N LEU A 152 2.20 10.30 8.00
CA LEU A 152 1.06 9.67 7.33
C LEU A 152 -0.23 10.43 7.62
N ALA A 153 -1.08 10.54 6.59
CA ALA A 153 -2.49 10.87 6.78
C ALA A 153 -3.32 9.59 6.86
N ILE A 154 -4.41 9.60 7.62
CA ILE A 154 -5.20 8.39 7.87
C ILE A 154 -6.65 8.62 7.52
N ASP A 155 -7.18 7.84 6.58
CA ASP A 155 -8.58 7.93 6.18
C ASP A 155 -9.48 7.25 7.22
N LYS A 156 -10.36 8.01 7.88
CA LYS A 156 -11.38 7.50 8.83
C LYS A 156 -10.85 6.46 9.83
N PRO A 157 -9.82 6.78 10.64
CA PRO A 157 -9.28 5.80 11.58
C PRO A 157 -10.33 5.33 12.59
N SER A 158 -10.36 4.02 12.85
CA SER A 158 -11.13 3.48 13.96
C SER A 158 -10.51 3.85 15.31
N GLN A 159 -11.29 3.84 16.38
CA GLN A 159 -10.78 4.08 17.73
C GLN A 159 -9.68 3.07 18.12
N LYS A 160 -9.81 1.81 17.68
CA LYS A 160 -8.79 0.77 17.89
C LYS A 160 -7.46 1.18 17.25
N PHE A 161 -7.52 1.77 16.05
CA PHE A 161 -6.33 2.21 15.32
C PHE A 161 -5.70 3.45 15.93
N LEU A 162 -6.49 4.44 16.37
CA LEU A 162 -5.97 5.59 17.12
C LEU A 162 -5.23 5.17 18.40
N CYS A 163 -5.81 4.25 19.17
CA CYS A 163 -5.13 3.70 20.35
C CYS A 163 -3.84 2.94 20.00
N PHE A 164 -3.80 2.24 18.88
CA PHE A 164 -2.60 1.57 18.37
C PHE A 164 -1.50 2.59 18.04
N LEU A 165 -1.84 3.66 17.32
CA LEU A 165 -0.89 4.72 16.93
C LEU A 165 -0.33 5.47 18.14
N ASN A 166 -1.17 5.76 19.13
CA ASN A 166 -0.71 6.34 20.39
C ASN A 166 0.26 5.41 21.11
N LYS A 167 -0.12 4.13 21.28
CA LYS A 167 0.70 3.14 22.00
C LYS A 167 2.07 2.91 21.36
N HIS A 168 2.13 2.74 20.04
CA HIS A 168 3.34 2.31 19.35
C HIS A 168 4.18 3.48 18.81
N TYR A 169 3.56 4.61 18.49
CA TYR A 169 4.21 5.73 17.81
C TYR A 169 4.04 7.09 18.54
N GLY A 170 3.39 7.11 19.72
CA GLY A 170 3.18 8.33 20.50
C GLY A 170 2.29 9.37 19.82
N LEU A 171 1.47 8.95 18.84
CA LEU A 171 0.59 9.83 18.09
C LEU A 171 -0.74 10.04 18.82
N ASN A 172 -0.83 11.15 19.56
CA ASN A 172 -1.99 11.48 20.40
C ASN A 172 -2.60 12.87 20.15
N GLN A 173 -1.85 13.79 19.53
CA GLN A 173 -2.30 15.14 19.23
C GLN A 173 -2.82 15.21 17.79
N ILE A 174 -4.13 15.02 17.61
CA ILE A 174 -4.80 15.14 16.32
C ILE A 174 -4.95 16.63 15.95
N VAL A 175 -4.70 16.97 14.68
CA VAL A 175 -5.02 18.30 14.13
C VAL A 175 -6.38 18.22 13.44
N PRO A 176 -7.39 19.01 13.87
CA PRO A 176 -8.72 19.00 13.26
C PRO A 176 -8.67 19.28 11.75
N GLN A 177 -9.42 18.52 10.96
CA GLN A 177 -9.54 18.66 9.51
C GLN A 177 -11.02 18.82 9.12
N ASN A 178 -11.29 19.46 7.97
CA ASN A 178 -12.64 19.58 7.41
C ASN A 178 -13.03 18.37 6.54
N ASN A 179 -12.12 17.42 6.36
CA ASN A 179 -12.35 16.17 5.65
C ASN A 179 -12.30 14.99 6.65
N TYR A 180 -12.45 13.76 6.15
CA TYR A 180 -12.43 12.57 7.00
C TYR A 180 -11.02 12.04 7.33
N PHE A 181 -9.97 12.74 6.89
CA PHE A 181 -8.60 12.35 7.19
C PHE A 181 -8.17 12.89 8.55
N VAL A 182 -7.37 12.09 9.24
CA VAL A 182 -6.70 12.45 10.48
C VAL A 182 -5.21 12.58 10.21
N VAL A 183 -4.64 13.70 10.66
CA VAL A 183 -3.20 13.94 10.73
C VAL A 183 -2.83 14.35 12.15
N PHE A 184 -1.59 14.11 12.54
CA PHE A 184 -1.10 14.41 13.88
C PHE A 184 -0.25 15.68 13.90
N SER A 185 -0.06 16.25 15.08
CA SER A 185 0.63 17.53 15.30
C SER A 185 2.00 17.62 14.63
N LYS A 186 2.75 16.51 14.57
CA LYS A 186 4.09 16.39 13.97
C LYS A 186 4.08 16.16 12.46
N PHE A 187 2.92 16.12 11.82
CA PHE A 187 2.78 15.93 10.37
C PHE A 187 3.37 17.10 9.57
N PHE A 188 3.36 18.30 10.16
CA PHE A 188 3.83 19.53 9.52
C PHE A 188 5.27 19.89 9.90
N ASP A 189 5.88 19.22 10.88
CA ASP A 189 7.21 19.58 11.42
C ASP A 189 8.32 19.48 10.35
N ASP A 190 8.22 18.51 9.43
CA ASP A 190 9.21 18.29 8.38
C ASP A 190 9.08 19.26 7.18
N THR A 191 8.08 20.16 7.18
CA THR A 191 7.88 21.11 6.07
C THR A 191 8.81 22.33 6.10
N SER A 192 9.64 22.45 7.15
CA SER A 192 10.61 23.55 7.27
C SER A 192 11.90 23.37 6.45
N THR A 193 12.08 22.23 5.76
CA THR A 193 13.31 21.94 4.99
C THR A 193 13.07 21.19 3.68
N SER A 194 12.24 21.72 2.77
CA SER A 194 12.35 21.39 1.33
C SER A 194 11.54 22.35 0.44
N ASN A 195 11.88 23.63 0.46
CA ASN A 195 11.66 24.48 -0.72
C ASN A 195 12.80 24.20 -1.70
N GLY A 196 12.63 23.20 -2.56
CA GLY A 196 13.61 22.87 -3.59
C GLY A 196 13.33 21.55 -4.29
N ARG A 197 12.62 21.64 -5.43
CA ARG A 197 12.62 20.74 -6.60
C ARG A 197 13.16 19.30 -6.39
N GLN A 198 12.30 18.31 -6.62
CA GLN A 198 12.53 17.28 -7.64
C GLN A 198 11.24 16.45 -7.85
N GLN A 199 10.61 16.62 -9.02
CA GLN A 199 9.75 15.59 -9.61
C GLN A 199 10.67 14.45 -10.09
N PRO A 200 10.31 13.17 -9.93
CA PRO A 200 11.01 12.10 -10.63
C PRO A 200 10.62 12.14 -12.10
N SER A 201 11.57 12.51 -12.96
CA SER A 201 11.44 12.36 -14.40
C SER A 201 11.41 10.88 -14.78
N GLN A 202 10.32 10.46 -15.43
CA GLN A 202 10.24 9.49 -16.52
C GLN A 202 11.43 8.52 -16.68
N TRP A 203 11.24 7.28 -16.27
CA TRP A 203 12.14 6.17 -16.59
C TRP A 203 12.21 5.97 -18.10
N SER A 204 13.33 6.37 -18.70
CA SER A 204 13.73 6.06 -20.07
C SER A 204 14.94 5.13 -19.97
N CYS A 205 14.75 3.83 -20.17
CA CYS A 205 15.85 2.92 -20.43
C CYS A 205 16.53 3.32 -21.74
N LYS A 206 17.83 3.61 -21.70
CA LYS A 206 18.68 3.61 -22.89
C LYS A 206 19.89 2.73 -22.62
N ASP A 207 19.86 1.59 -23.31
CA ASP A 207 20.97 0.67 -23.46
C ASP A 207 22.19 1.36 -24.07
N SER A 208 23.34 1.07 -23.48
CA SER A 208 24.66 1.44 -23.96
C SER A 208 25.27 0.29 -24.74
N THR A 209 25.30 0.40 -26.07
CA THR A 209 26.29 -0.29 -26.91
C THR A 209 26.67 0.61 -28.09
N GLN A 210 27.94 1.00 -28.11
CA GLN A 210 28.62 1.62 -29.25
C GLN A 210 28.94 0.55 -30.30
N ASN A 211 28.65 0.80 -31.58
CA ASN A 211 29.67 1.04 -32.63
C ASN A 211 29.14 0.83 -34.07
N PHE A 212 29.78 1.59 -34.98
CA PHE A 212 29.88 1.50 -36.44
C PHE A 212 28.88 2.28 -37.35
N ILE A 213 29.49 3.19 -38.11
CA ILE A 213 29.10 4.12 -39.20
C ILE A 213 29.27 3.38 -40.58
N PRO A 214 28.81 3.80 -41.81
CA PRO A 214 28.23 5.09 -42.28
C PRO A 214 27.01 5.09 -43.26
N LYS A 215 26.39 6.29 -43.33
CA LYS A 215 25.85 7.07 -44.50
C LYS A 215 24.99 6.40 -45.58
N GLN A 216 23.82 7.01 -45.86
CA GLN A 216 23.51 7.64 -47.16
C GLN A 216 22.35 8.65 -47.07
N ARG A 217 22.33 9.58 -48.04
CA ARG A 217 21.53 10.82 -48.16
C ARG A 217 20.16 10.58 -48.82
N HIS A 218 19.34 11.65 -48.78
CA HIS A 218 18.15 12.00 -49.62
C HIS A 218 16.77 11.67 -49.01
N ILE A 219 15.68 12.44 -49.13
CA ILE A 219 15.26 13.74 -49.73
C ILE A 219 13.79 13.95 -49.23
N HIS A 220 13.32 15.18 -48.97
CA HIS A 220 11.91 15.69 -48.90
C HIS A 220 10.84 14.90 -48.09
N SER A 221 9.73 15.41 -47.56
CA SER A 221 8.95 16.66 -47.58
C SER A 221 7.82 16.51 -46.54
N GLN A 222 7.52 17.60 -45.81
CA GLN A 222 6.17 18.15 -45.51
C GLN A 222 4.95 17.28 -45.09
N LEU A 223 4.19 17.86 -44.14
CA LEU A 223 2.77 17.64 -43.77
C LEU A 223 2.52 16.29 -43.05
N TRP A 224 2.11 16.19 -41.80
CA TRP A 224 1.18 16.97 -40.96
C TRP A 224 1.65 16.96 -39.50
#